data_AF-A0A9D6KBC6-F1
#
_entry.id   AF-A0A9D6KBC6-F1
#
_cell.length_a   1.000
_cell.length_b   1.000
_cell.length_c   1.000
_cell.angle_alpha   90.00
_cell.angle_beta   90.00
_cell.angle_gamma   90.00
#
_symmetry.space_group_name_H-M   'P 1'
#
loop_
_entity.id
_entity.type
_entity.pdbx_description
1 polymer ?
#
loop_
_entity_poly.entity_id
_entity_poly.type
_entity_poly.pdbx_seq_one_letter_code
_entity_poly.pdbx_strand_id
1 'polypeptide(L)' 'MVDETWRHVGHTGAVPGKGHFILHVVSHQFEGIALLNRNRLVFDILKDEMGTEIHALTIRAQTPSEWERWSVKE' A
#
# COMPACT_ATOMS: atom_id res chain seq x y z
N MET A 1 4.91 -8.97 -1.58
CA MET A 1 4.59 -8.00 -2.65
C MET A 1 3.77 -8.77 -3.67
N VAL A 2 2.48 -8.49 -3.78
CA VAL A 2 1.59 -9.15 -4.75
C VAL A 2 1.42 -8.18 -5.91
N ASP A 3 1.79 -8.62 -7.11
CA ASP A 3 1.60 -7.86 -8.36
C ASP A 3 0.16 -8.05 -8.84
N GLU A 4 -0.68 -7.01 -8.68
CA GLU A 4 -2.08 -7.01 -9.12
C GLU A 4 -2.26 -6.27 -10.47
N THR A 5 -1.18 -6.19 -11.27
CA THR A 5 -1.14 -5.50 -12.58
C THR A 5 -2.22 -6.01 -13.55
N TRP A 6 -2.77 -7.20 -13.31
CA TRP A 6 -3.83 -7.83 -14.10
C TRP A 6 -5.26 -7.30 -13.85
N ARG A 7 -5.50 -6.51 -12.80
CA ARG A 7 -6.87 -6.01 -12.47
C ARG A 7 -7.33 -4.79 -13.27
N HIS A 8 -6.50 -4.22 -14.14
CA HIS A 8 -6.82 -2.98 -14.86
C HIS A 8 -6.46 -2.99 -16.36
N VAL A 9 -6.71 -4.11 -17.06
CA VAL A 9 -6.91 -4.05 -18.52
C VAL A 9 -8.26 -3.36 -18.77
N GLY A 10 -8.25 -2.03 -18.88
CA GLY A 10 -9.43 -1.26 -19.33
C GLY A 10 -9.79 0.03 -18.61
N HIS A 11 -8.87 0.70 -17.89
CA HIS A 11 -9.14 2.04 -17.36
C HIS A 11 -8.20 3.10 -17.94
N THR A 12 -8.81 4.11 -18.56
CA THR A 12 -8.21 5.29 -19.18
C THR A 12 -7.24 5.98 -18.23
N GLY A 13 -5.94 5.82 -18.46
CA GLY A 13 -4.87 6.38 -17.62
C GLY A 13 -3.66 5.45 -17.42
N ALA A 14 -3.77 4.18 -17.79
CA ALA A 14 -2.65 3.23 -17.73
C ALA A 14 -1.54 3.63 -18.73
N VAL A 15 -0.49 4.27 -18.21
CA VAL A 15 0.75 4.49 -18.95
C VAL A 15 1.57 3.19 -18.83
N PRO A 16 2.00 2.57 -19.94
CA PRO A 16 2.86 1.38 -19.87
C PRO A 16 4.14 1.70 -19.09
N GLY A 17 4.45 0.94 -18.06
CA GLY A 17 5.74 1.02 -17.35
C GLY A 17 5.76 1.76 -16.00
N LYS A 18 4.63 2.13 -15.40
CA LYS A 18 4.58 2.61 -14.01
C LYS A 18 3.52 1.85 -13.21
N GLY A 19 3.94 0.86 -12.44
CA GLY A 19 3.06 -0.12 -11.78
C GLY A 19 2.14 0.49 -10.71
N HIS A 20 0.99 -0.15 -10.50
CA HIS A 20 0.14 0.08 -9.34
C HIS A 20 0.53 -0.94 -8.27
N PHE A 21 0.98 -0.47 -7.11
CA PHE A 21 1.49 -1.34 -6.06
C PHE A 21 0.57 -1.34 -4.84
N ILE A 22 0.41 -2.52 -4.23
CA ILE A 22 -0.22 -2.65 -2.91
C ILE A 22 0.85 -3.06 -1.90
N LEU A 23 1.01 -2.23 -0.87
CA LEU A 23 1.94 -2.44 0.22
C LEU A 23 1.19 -2.76 1.51
N HIS A 24 1.47 -3.93 2.06
CA HIS A 24 1.00 -4.34 3.37
C HIS A 24 2.15 -4.21 4.37
N VAL A 25 1.98 -3.35 5.37
CA VAL A 25 2.97 -3.13 6.42
C VAL A 25 2.34 -3.48 7.76
N VAL A 26 2.94 -4.42 8.48
CA VAL A 26 2.49 -4.83 9.81
C VAL A 26 3.52 -4.41 10.83
N SER A 27 3.15 -3.61 11.82
CA SER A 27 4.08 -3.14 12.86
C SER A 27 3.36 -2.71 14.14
N HIS A 28 3.96 -3.01 15.30
CA HIS A 28 3.52 -2.49 16.61
C HIS A 28 3.65 -0.96 16.70
N GLN A 29 4.52 -0.33 15.91
CA GLN A 29 4.67 1.12 15.89
C GLN A 29 3.41 1.86 15.44
N PHE A 30 2.44 1.16 14.86
CA PHE A 30 1.16 1.72 14.44
C PHE A 30 0.10 1.76 15.56
N GLU A 31 0.37 1.17 16.73
CA GLU A 31 -0.53 1.21 17.88
C GLU A 31 -0.76 2.66 18.35
N GLY A 32 -2.02 3.02 18.57
CA GLY A 32 -2.41 4.38 18.97
C GLY A 32 -2.29 5.45 17.87
N ILE A 33 -1.75 5.12 16.68
CA ILE A 33 -1.65 6.05 15.55
C ILE A 33 -2.88 5.91 14.66
N ALA A 34 -3.49 7.03 14.25
CA ALA A 34 -4.59 7.03 13.29
C ALA A 34 -4.16 6.50 11.90
N LEU A 35 -5.02 5.75 11.22
CA LEU A 35 -4.75 5.13 9.92
C LEU A 35 -4.13 6.08 8.89
N LEU A 36 -4.68 7.30 8.76
CA LEU A 36 -4.15 8.32 7.84
C LEU A 36 -2.70 8.69 8.14
N ASN A 37 -2.34 8.81 9.42
CA ASN A 37 -0.98 9.13 9.84
C ASN A 37 -0.03 7.96 9.58
N ARG A 38 -0.48 6.71 9.77
CA ARG A 38 0.30 5.52 9.40
C ARG A 38 0.61 5.51 7.90
N ASN A 39 -0.41 5.76 7.07
CA ASN A 39 -0.23 5.81 5.62
C ASN A 39 0.70 6.95 5.20
N ARG A 40 0.62 8.12 5.85
CA ARG A 40 1.56 9.24 5.63
C ARG A 40 3.00 8.87 5.98
N LEU A 41 3.23 8.19 7.11
CA LEU A 41 4.57 7.75 7.51
C LEU A 41 5.18 6.81 6.47
N VAL A 42 4.42 5.81 6.02
CA VAL A 42 4.87 4.86 5.00
C VAL A 42 5.07 5.54 3.65
N PHE A 43 4.18 6.46 3.27
CA PHE A 43 4.31 7.23 2.04
C PHE A 43 5.55 8.14 2.06
N ASP A 44 5.85 8.80 3.18
CA ASP A 44 7.00 9.71 3.29
C ASP A 44 8.34 9.00 3.05
N ILE A 45 8.44 7.73 3.44
CA ILE A 45 9.62 6.89 3.17
C ILE A 45 9.76 6.60 1.67
N LEU A 46 8.64 6.41 0.97
CA LEU A 46 8.60 6.01 -0.44
C LEU A 46 8.45 7.20 -1.40
N LYS A 47 8.35 8.43 -0.90
CA LYS A 47 8.05 9.62 -1.71
C LYS A 47 9.11 9.89 -2.78
N ASP A 48 10.36 9.49 -2.55
CA ASP A 48 11.46 9.67 -3.50
C ASP A 48 11.29 8.80 -4.75
N GLU A 49 10.66 7.64 -4.58
CA GLU A 49 10.35 6.67 -5.65
C GLU A 49 8.99 6.93 -6.32
N MET A 50 8.20 7.86 -5.78
CA MET A 50 6.88 8.23 -6.31
C MET A 50 7.01 9.13 -7.54
N GLY A 51 6.29 8.80 -8.62
CA GLY A 51 6.26 9.59 -9.85
C GLY A 51 7.35 9.22 -10.86
N THR A 52 8.42 8.55 -10.44
CA THR A 52 9.42 7.93 -11.33
C THR A 52 9.01 6.49 -11.64
N GLU A 53 9.14 5.60 -10.66
CA GLU A 53 8.95 4.15 -10.76
C GLU A 53 7.53 3.74 -10.36
N ILE A 54 6.95 4.44 -9.37
CA ILE A 54 5.64 4.13 -8.79
C ILE A 54 4.61 5.19 -9.23
N HIS A 55 3.57 4.76 -9.97
CA HIS A 55 2.48 5.66 -10.36
C HIS A 55 1.41 5.77 -9.28
N ALA A 56 1.03 4.64 -8.70
CA ALA A 56 0.01 4.55 -7.68
C ALA A 56 0.42 3.54 -6.61
N LEU A 57 0.28 3.93 -5.35
CA LEU A 57 0.60 3.10 -4.20
C LEU A 57 -0.61 3.03 -3.26
N THR A 58 -1.10 1.83 -3.03
CA THR A 58 -2.11 1.54 -2.01
C THR A 58 -1.40 1.02 -0.77
N ILE A 59 -1.52 1.72 0.35
CA ILE A 59 -0.87 1.36 1.62
C ILE A 59 -1.92 0.80 2.59
N ARG A 60 -1.63 -0.39 3.13
CA ARG A 60 -2.33 -0.99 4.27
C ARG A 60 -1.36 -1.12 5.43
N ALA A 61 -1.37 -0.14 6.33
CA ALA A 61 -0.55 -0.11 7.53
C ALA A 61 -1.35 -0.57 8.76
N GLN A 62 -1.07 -1.79 9.22
CA GLN A 62 -1.85 -2.48 10.25
C GLN A 62 -1.00 -2.84 11.48
N THR A 63 -1.61 -2.85 12.66
CA THR A 63 -0.99 -3.47 13.84
C THR A 63 -1.00 -5.00 13.70
N PRO A 64 -0.15 -5.73 14.43
CA PRO A 64 -0.17 -7.20 14.42
C PRO A 64 -1.54 -7.77 14.80
N SER A 65 -2.24 -7.16 15.76
CA SER A 65 -3.60 -7.55 16.15
C SER A 65 -4.66 -7.28 15.07
N GLU A 66 -4.51 -6.18 14.32
CA GLU A 66 -5.37 -5.89 13.16
C GLU A 66 -5.10 -6.87 12.00
N TRP A 67 -3.83 -7.27 11.80
CA TRP A 67 -3.42 -8.25 10.80
C TRP A 67 -3.96 -9.65 11.12
N GLU A 68 -3.84 -10.09 12.37
CA GLU A 68 -4.36 -11.39 12.82
C GLU A 68 -5.88 -11.47 12.59
N ARG A 69 -6.62 -10.41 12.94
CA ARG A 69 -8.06 -10.33 12.68
C ARG A 69 -8.41 -10.38 11.19
N TRP A 70 -7.53 -9.89 10.33
CA TRP A 70 -7.70 -9.94 8.88
C TRP A 70 -7.42 -11.33 8.33
N SER A 71 -6.38 -12.01 8.81
CA SER A 71 -5.99 -13.37 8.38
C SER A 71 -6.97 -14.47 8.79
N VAL A 72 -7.84 -14.22 9.77
CA VAL A 72 -8.92 -15.16 10.17
C VAL A 72 -10.16 -15.03 9.27
N LYS A 73 -10.21 -14.03 8.37
CA LYS A 73 -11.36 -13.76 7.50
C LYS A 73 -11.26 -14.35 6.09
N GLU A 74 -10.22 -15.12 5.77
CA GLU A 74 -10.04 -15.81 4.48
C GLU A 74 -10.14 -17.34 4.58
#